data_AF-A0A1V6CCE5-F1
#
_entry.id   AF-A0A1V6CCE5-F1
#
_cell.length_a   1.000
_cell.length_b   1.000
_cell.length_c   1.000
_cell.angle_alpha   90.00
_cell.angle_beta   90.00
_cell.angle_gamma   90.00
#
_symmetry.space_group_name_H-M   'P 1'
#
loop_
_entity.id
_entity.type
_entity.pdbx_description
1 polymer ?
#
loop_
_entity_poly.entity_id
_entity_poly.type
_entity_poly.pdbx_seq_one_letter_code
_entity_poly.pdbx_strand_id
1 'polypeptide(L)'
;MENDEIRKYFRDCREHFKGISDEQLIIAFNREVGNSGWTCTRALYLSAIHEEFETRQYDYSIIGNKEGLSFLKKIKLIGKKIVIDTSQ
;
A
#
# COMPACT_ATOMS: atom_id res chain seq x y z
N MET A 1 -10.78 24.97 -2.77
CA MET A 1 -11.75 23.97 -3.25
C MET A 1 -11.07 22.65 -3.62
N GLU A 2 -9.83 22.66 -4.13
CA GLU A 2 -9.03 21.46 -4.49
C GLU A 2 -8.60 20.57 -3.30
N ASN A 3 -8.39 21.15 -2.11
CA ASN A 3 -7.90 20.41 -0.93
C ASN A 3 -8.94 19.45 -0.31
N ASP A 4 -10.23 19.72 -0.43
CA ASP A 4 -11.25 18.91 0.23
C ASP A 4 -11.51 17.60 -0.52
N GLU A 5 -11.41 17.61 -1.86
CA GLU A 5 -11.53 16.42 -2.69
C GLU A 5 -10.33 15.48 -2.49
N ILE A 6 -9.10 16.02 -2.43
CA ILE A 6 -7.88 15.26 -2.11
C ILE A 6 -8.00 14.58 -0.75
N ARG A 7 -8.44 15.33 0.27
CA ARG A 7 -8.66 14.79 1.62
C ARG A 7 -9.76 13.73 1.65
N LYS A 8 -10.83 13.94 0.88
CA LYS A 8 -11.91 12.96 0.74
C LYS A 8 -11.39 11.69 0.08
N TYR A 9 -10.67 11.79 -1.03
CA TYR A 9 -10.11 10.64 -1.73
C TYR A 9 -9.18 9.83 -0.81
N PHE A 10 -8.29 10.50 -0.09
CA PHE A 10 -7.41 9.83 0.87
C PHE A 10 -8.20 9.09 1.97
N ARG A 11 -9.25 9.73 2.51
CA ARG A 11 -10.14 9.10 3.50
C ARG A 11 -10.84 7.87 2.92
N ASP A 12 -11.36 7.96 1.71
CA ASP A 12 -12.04 6.86 1.03
C ASP A 12 -11.08 5.68 0.81
N CYS A 13 -9.82 5.94 0.46
CA CYS A 13 -8.78 4.90 0.37
C CYS A 13 -8.53 4.21 1.72
N ARG A 14 -8.42 4.97 2.82
CA ARG A 14 -8.19 4.39 4.15
C ARG A 14 -9.34 3.51 4.61
N GLU A 15 -10.59 3.98 4.47
CA GLU A 15 -11.76 3.18 4.82
C GLU A 15 -11.87 1.93 3.95
N HIS A 16 -11.55 2.04 2.65
CA HIS A 16 -11.48 0.88 1.77
C HIS A 16 -10.45 -0.15 2.28
N PHE A 17 -9.21 0.27 2.56
CA PHE A 17 -8.16 -0.66 2.96
C PHE A 17 -8.41 -1.29 4.33
N LYS A 18 -9.00 -0.54 5.27
CA LYS A 18 -9.44 -1.08 6.56
C LYS A 18 -10.50 -2.17 6.41
N GLY A 19 -11.34 -2.09 5.39
CA GLY A 19 -12.45 -3.02 5.14
C GLY A 19 -12.10 -4.29 4.37
N ILE A 20 -10.90 -4.39 3.78
CA ILE A 20 -10.51 -5.55 2.97
C ILE A 20 -9.56 -6.50 3.72
N SER A 21 -9.52 -7.76 3.30
CA SER A 21 -8.63 -8.78 3.87
C SER A 21 -7.15 -8.51 3.61
N ASP A 22 -6.28 -9.19 4.36
CA ASP A 22 -4.83 -9.14 4.19
C ASP A 22 -4.43 -9.52 2.75
N GLU A 23 -5.05 -10.57 2.20
CA GLU A 23 -4.80 -11.02 0.83
C GLU A 23 -5.17 -9.92 -0.20
N GLN A 24 -6.34 -9.30 -0.04
CA GLN A 24 -6.78 -8.23 -0.94
C GLN A 24 -5.87 -7.00 -0.86
N LEU A 25 -5.38 -6.66 0.33
CA LEU A 25 -4.44 -5.56 0.53
C LEU A 25 -3.09 -5.85 -0.15
N ILE A 26 -2.58 -7.08 -0.05
CA ILE A 26 -1.37 -7.51 -0.76
C ILE A 26 -1.57 -7.48 -2.28
N ILE A 27 -2.74 -7.90 -2.78
CA ILE A 27 -3.10 -7.80 -4.19
C ILE A 27 -3.11 -6.34 -4.65
N ALA A 28 -3.67 -5.43 -3.85
CA ALA A 28 -3.70 -3.99 -4.15
C ALA A 28 -2.27 -3.42 -4.28
N PHE A 29 -1.38 -3.73 -3.35
CA PHE A 29 0.03 -3.34 -3.44
C PHE A 29 0.69 -3.91 -4.70
N ASN A 30 0.51 -5.20 -4.96
CA ASN A 30 1.16 -5.89 -6.08
C ASN A 30 0.72 -5.40 -7.46
N ARG A 31 -0.47 -4.78 -7.57
CA ARG A 31 -0.94 -4.11 -8.80
C ARG A 31 -0.15 -2.83 -9.10
N GLU A 32 0.41 -2.20 -8.07
CA GLU A 32 1.19 -0.95 -8.20
C GLU A 32 2.67 -1.20 -8.49
N VAL A 33 3.13 -2.45 -8.38
CA VAL A 33 4.51 -2.83 -8.67
C VAL A 33 4.80 -2.70 -10.16
N GLY A 34 5.87 -1.98 -10.49
CA GLY A 34 6.28 -1.74 -11.88
C GLY A 34 5.47 -0.66 -12.61
N ASN A 35 4.49 -0.02 -11.95
CA ASN A 35 3.77 1.10 -12.52
C ASN A 35 4.64 2.37 -12.47
N SER A 36 4.97 2.91 -13.65
CA SER A 36 5.86 4.07 -13.83
C SER A 36 5.14 5.43 -13.74
N GLY A 37 3.80 5.45 -13.79
CA GLY A 37 3.02 6.68 -13.71
C GLY A 37 3.05 7.30 -12.32
N TRP A 38 3.31 8.61 -12.21
CA TRP A 38 3.25 9.33 -10.93
C TRP A 38 2.18 10.41 -10.97
N THR A 39 1.21 10.32 -10.05
CA THR A 39 0.13 11.31 -9.88
C THR A 39 -0.14 11.52 -8.40
N CYS A 40 -0.72 12.67 -8.03
CA CYS A 40 -1.12 12.95 -6.65
C CYS A 40 -2.08 11.88 -6.11
N THR A 41 -3.05 11.46 -6.93
CA THR A 41 -4.01 10.39 -6.59
C THR A 41 -3.32 9.07 -6.28
N ARG A 42 -2.29 8.71 -7.07
CA ARG A 42 -1.48 7.51 -6.79
C ARG A 42 -0.72 7.67 -5.49
N ALA A 43 -0.06 8.80 -5.25
CA ALA A 43 0.66 9.04 -4.00
C ALA A 43 -0.25 8.84 -2.77
N LEU A 44 -1.47 9.39 -2.79
CA LEU A 44 -2.45 9.20 -1.72
C LEU A 44 -2.89 7.75 -1.54
N TYR A 45 -3.14 7.03 -2.65
CA TYR A 45 -3.51 5.62 -2.62
C TYR A 45 -2.39 4.77 -1.98
N LEU A 46 -1.14 5.01 -2.37
CA LEU A 46 0.02 4.31 -1.84
C LEU A 46 0.28 4.65 -0.36
N SER A 47 0.11 5.92 0.04
CA SER A 47 0.19 6.33 1.44
C SER A 47 -0.86 5.63 2.29
N ALA A 48 -2.08 5.42 1.78
CA ALA A 48 -3.13 4.72 2.51
C ALA A 48 -2.82 3.21 2.68
N ILE A 49 -2.18 2.57 1.68
CA ILE A 49 -1.67 1.20 1.83
C ILE A 49 -0.60 1.16 2.94
N HIS A 50 0.31 2.13 2.96
CA HIS A 50 1.37 2.19 3.97
C HIS A 50 0.82 2.39 5.38
N GLU A 51 -0.15 3.29 5.58
CA GLU A 51 -0.86 3.44 6.86
C GLU A 51 -1.53 2.13 7.31
N GLU A 52 -2.09 1.37 6.38
CA GLU A 52 -2.73 0.09 6.71
C GLU A 52 -1.69 -0.99 7.09
N PHE A 53 -0.51 -1.00 6.47
CA PHE A 53 0.59 -1.91 6.85
C PHE A 53 1.04 -1.67 8.29
N GLU A 54 1.17 -0.39 8.67
CA GLU A 54 1.48 0.03 10.03
C GLU A 54 0.37 -0.37 11.01
N THR A 55 -0.89 -0.09 10.66
CA THR A 55 -2.07 -0.41 11.48
C THR A 55 -2.19 -1.92 11.74
N ARG A 56 -1.90 -2.75 10.73
CA ARG A 56 -1.91 -4.21 10.84
C ARG A 56 -0.64 -4.80 11.44
N GLN A 57 0.35 -3.95 11.77
CA GLN A 57 1.63 -4.30 12.36
C GLN A 57 2.42 -5.31 11.53
N TYR A 58 2.49 -5.09 10.21
CA TYR A 58 3.31 -5.92 9.35
C TYR A 58 4.80 -5.58 9.50
N ASP A 59 5.64 -6.60 9.51
CA ASP A 59 7.07 -6.44 9.24
C ASP A 59 7.26 -6.26 7.72
N TYR A 60 7.31 -5.01 7.27
CA TYR A 60 7.51 -4.64 5.87
C TYR A 60 8.93 -4.11 5.57
N SER A 61 9.86 -4.32 6.51
CA SER A 61 11.24 -3.82 6.45
C SER A 61 12.01 -4.17 5.16
N ILE A 62 11.61 -5.25 4.48
CA ILE A 62 12.23 -5.69 3.22
C ILE A 62 11.88 -4.82 2.01
N ILE A 63 10.80 -4.04 2.07
CA ILE A 63 10.37 -3.14 0.99
C ILE A 63 10.32 -1.68 1.42
N GLY A 64 10.60 -1.32 2.68
CA GLY A 64 10.50 0.07 3.09
C GLY A 64 10.66 0.28 4.59
N ASN A 65 10.30 1.49 5.01
CA ASN A 65 10.31 1.92 6.40
C ASN A 65 9.21 2.98 6.60
N LYS A 66 9.23 3.70 7.72
CA LYS A 66 8.24 4.73 8.05
C LYS A 66 8.19 5.90 7.08
N GLU A 67 9.23 6.10 6.28
CA GLU A 67 9.31 7.18 5.29
C GLU A 67 8.67 6.80 3.95
N GLY A 68 8.52 5.50 3.67
CA GLY A 68 7.83 5.03 2.47
C GLY A 68 8.09 3.58 2.11
N LEU A 69 7.44 3.16 1.01
CA LEU A 69 7.50 1.81 0.46
C LEU A 69 8.11 1.81 -0.95
N SER A 70 8.83 0.74 -1.26
CA SER A 70 9.40 0.43 -2.58
C SER A 70 8.45 -0.47 -3.36
N PHE A 71 8.05 -0.02 -4.55
CA PHE A 71 7.14 -0.72 -5.45
C PHE A 71 7.89 -1.42 -6.60
N LEU A 72 9.12 -1.89 -6.33
CA LEU A 72 9.97 -2.54 -7.34
C LEU A 72 9.72 -4.05 -7.47
N LYS A 73 9.21 -4.69 -6.41
CA LYS A 73 9.02 -6.14 -6.36
C LYS A 73 7.66 -6.48 -5.77
N LYS A 74 7.05 -7.53 -6.31
CA LYS A 74 5.83 -8.11 -5.72
C LYS A 74 6.16 -8.76 -4.38
N ILE A 75 5.16 -8.82 -3.53
CA ILE A 75 5.26 -9.32 -2.17
C ILE A 75 4.19 -10.36 -1.85
N LYS A 76 4.45 -11.13 -0.79
CA LYS A 76 3.49 -12.01 -0.11
C LYS A 76 3.53 -11.70 1.38
N LEU A 77 2.43 -11.98 2.08
CA LEU A 77 2.36 -11.93 3.53
C LEU A 77 2.45 -13.36 4.08
N ILE A 78 3.38 -13.61 5.00
CA ILE A 78 3.51 -14.86 5.74
C ILE A 78 3.38 -14.54 7.23
N GLY A 79 2.23 -14.90 7.81
CA GLY A 79 1.87 -14.48 9.17
C GLY A 79 1.75 -12.95 9.24
N LYS A 80 2.71 -12.28 9.90
CA LYS A 80 2.80 -10.82 9.98
C LYS A 80 3.98 -10.23 9.22
N LYS A 81 4.69 -11.03 8.43
CA LYS A 81 5.91 -10.61 7.73
C LYS A 81 5.72 -10.54 6.23
N ILE A 82 6.10 -9.41 5.65
CA ILE A 82 6.20 -9.24 4.21
C ILE A 82 7.48 -9.92 3.71
N VAL A 83 7.33 -10.71 2.65
CA VAL A 83 8.45 -11.33 1.93
C VAL A 83 8.33 -11.01 0.44
N ILE A 84 9.47 -10.99 -0.25
CA ILE A 84 9.48 -10.84 -1.71
C ILE A 84 8.87 -12.08 -2.34
N ASP A 85 7.94 -11.86 -3.29
CA ASP A 85 7.39 -12.94 -4.08
C ASP A 85 8.37 -13.33 -5.20
N THR A 86 9.00 -14.49 -5.07
CA THR A 86 9.96 -15.05 -6.04
C THR A 86 9.31 -15.97 -7.07
N SER A 87 7.98 -16.14 -7.07
CA SER A 87 7.27 -17.03 -8.00
C SER A 87 7.07 -16.42 -9.41
N GLN A 88 8.05 -15.64 -9.89
CA GLN A 88 8.02 -15.03 -11.22
C GLN A 88 8.72 -15.90 -12.26
#